data_AF-A0A0G0PW52-F1
#
_entry.id   AF-A0A0G0PW52-F1
#
_cell.length_a   1.000
_cell.length_b   1.000
_cell.length_c   1.000
_cell.angle_alpha   90.00
_cell.angle_beta   90.00
_cell.angle_gamma   90.00
#
_symmetry.space_group_name_H-M   'P 1'
#
loop_
_entity.id
_entity.type
_entity.pdbx_description
1 polymer ?
#
loop_
_entity_poly.entity_id
_entity_poly.type
_entity_poly.pdbx_seq_one_letter_code
_entity_poly.pdbx_strand_id
1 'polypeptide(L)'
;MFDYFDIHSHLYFPDFDADRVDEIEKLKENKIAAITVGTDLQSSQKAIALADARNNLFATVGQHPGEVTTDSKIDDISSIFEKLAENKKVVAVGECGLDYFRMDKNDTELKNIQKRIFEKHIELALKLDKPLMLHIRPQKGTMDAYHDALEILENYGGNNYGGNASVRELHRGEASVKLRGNAHFFVGDLDVLQRFLALGFTISFTGVITFAHQYDEIVVQAPDGLIHAE
;
A
#
# COMPACT_ATOMS: atom_id res chain seq x y z
N MET A 1 12.18 22.47 3.08
CA MET A 1 11.15 22.05 4.05
C MET A 1 9.86 21.94 3.27
N PHE A 2 9.13 20.84 3.43
CA PHE A 2 7.88 20.59 2.71
C PHE A 2 6.71 20.95 3.62
N ASP A 3 5.67 21.55 3.05
CA ASP A 3 4.45 21.94 3.76
C ASP A 3 3.39 20.82 3.63
N TYR A 4 3.42 20.05 2.53
CA TYR A 4 2.52 18.92 2.26
C TYR A 4 3.29 17.70 1.77
N PHE A 5 2.68 16.53 1.95
CA PHE A 5 3.18 15.26 1.47
C PHE A 5 2.05 14.47 0.82
N ASP A 6 2.11 14.29 -0.49
CA ASP A 6 1.24 13.39 -1.25
C ASP A 6 1.78 11.96 -1.11
N ILE A 7 1.06 11.10 -0.38
CA ILE A 7 1.56 9.76 -0.08
C ILE A 7 1.30 8.74 -1.20
N HIS A 8 0.51 9.07 -2.23
CA HIS A 8 0.10 8.12 -3.25
C HIS A 8 -0.13 8.79 -4.60
N SER A 9 0.92 8.83 -5.42
CA SER A 9 0.87 9.39 -6.79
C SER A 9 1.40 8.41 -7.83
N HIS A 10 1.03 8.59 -9.10
CA HIS A 10 1.56 7.80 -10.22
C HIS A 10 2.21 8.70 -11.29
N LEU A 11 3.23 9.47 -10.88
CA LEU A 11 3.89 10.48 -11.73
C LEU A 11 4.57 9.91 -12.99
N TYR A 12 4.80 8.60 -13.05
CA TYR A 12 5.32 7.92 -14.24
C TYR A 12 4.24 7.54 -15.27
N PHE A 13 2.96 7.78 -14.99
CA PHE A 13 1.89 7.45 -15.93
C PHE A 13 2.02 8.22 -17.25
N PRO A 14 1.55 7.63 -18.37
CA PRO A 14 1.62 8.26 -19.69
C PRO A 14 0.86 9.59 -19.76
N ASP A 15 -0.15 9.80 -18.92
CA ASP A 15 -0.91 11.06 -18.85
C ASP A 15 -0.02 12.28 -18.57
N PHE A 16 1.14 12.07 -17.93
CA PHE A 16 2.14 13.10 -17.67
C PHE A 16 3.26 13.15 -18.73
N ASP A 17 3.26 12.34 -19.78
CA ASP A 17 4.40 12.27 -20.71
C ASP A 17 4.75 13.62 -21.37
N ALA A 18 3.76 14.47 -21.58
CA ALA A 18 3.94 15.78 -22.22
C ALA A 18 4.61 16.82 -21.30
N ASP A 19 4.37 16.75 -19.99
CA ASP A 19 4.66 17.83 -19.03
C ASP A 19 5.16 17.35 -17.66
N ARG A 20 5.52 16.06 -17.51
CA ARG A 20 5.97 15.45 -16.24
C ARG A 20 7.02 16.26 -15.50
N VAL A 21 8.00 16.80 -16.22
CA VAL A 21 9.06 17.59 -15.60
C VAL A 21 8.48 18.87 -14.99
N ASP A 22 7.60 19.55 -15.72
CA ASP A 22 6.98 20.79 -15.29
C ASP A 22 6.02 20.55 -14.11
N GLU A 23 5.18 19.50 -14.18
CA GLU A 23 4.29 19.13 -13.07
C GLU A 23 5.06 18.76 -11.80
N ILE A 24 6.18 18.07 -11.93
CA ILE A 24 7.02 17.76 -10.76
C ILE A 24 7.71 19.00 -10.20
N GLU A 25 8.17 19.95 -11.03
CA GLU A 25 8.73 21.20 -10.50
C GLU A 25 7.65 22.04 -9.80
N LYS A 26 6.39 22.02 -10.27
CA LYS A 26 5.26 22.64 -9.55
C LYS A 26 5.09 22.07 -8.15
N LEU A 27 5.24 20.75 -7.95
CA LEU A 27 5.20 20.16 -6.59
C LEU A 27 6.24 20.83 -5.70
N LYS A 28 7.47 20.96 -6.18
CA LYS A 28 8.58 21.56 -5.43
C LYS A 28 8.37 23.05 -5.15
N GLU A 29 7.88 23.83 -6.12
CA GLU A 29 7.52 25.25 -5.95
C GLU A 29 6.45 25.45 -4.89
N ASN A 30 5.49 24.53 -4.83
CA ASN A 30 4.43 24.50 -3.81
C ASN A 30 4.86 23.78 -2.52
N LYS A 31 6.14 23.42 -2.39
CA LYS A 31 6.72 22.71 -1.24
C LYS A 31 6.01 21.39 -0.91
N ILE A 32 5.62 20.66 -1.94
CA ILE A 32 5.02 19.33 -1.87
C ILE A 32 6.11 18.28 -2.12
N ALA A 33 6.20 17.32 -1.20
CA ALA A 33 6.89 16.05 -1.45
C ALA A 33 5.87 15.00 -1.87
N ALA A 34 6.30 13.99 -2.63
CA ALA A 34 5.41 12.94 -3.07
C ALA A 34 6.06 11.55 -3.04
N ILE A 35 5.24 10.52 -2.81
CA ILE A 35 5.60 9.12 -3.07
C ILE A 35 4.96 8.72 -4.41
N THR A 36 5.79 8.30 -5.36
CA THR A 36 5.31 7.69 -6.60
C THR A 36 5.22 6.17 -6.45
N VAL A 37 4.02 5.64 -6.60
CA VAL A 37 3.67 4.26 -6.23
C VAL A 37 3.81 3.36 -7.44
N GLY A 38 4.73 2.39 -7.39
CA GLY A 38 4.84 1.33 -8.40
C GLY A 38 3.79 0.24 -8.21
N THR A 39 3.25 -0.30 -9.32
CA THR A 39 2.17 -1.31 -9.33
C THR A 39 2.59 -2.66 -9.91
N ASP A 40 3.75 -2.72 -10.56
CA ASP A 40 4.39 -3.92 -11.09
C ASP A 40 5.92 -3.70 -11.17
N LEU A 41 6.68 -4.65 -11.71
CA LEU A 41 8.13 -4.53 -11.86
C LEU A 41 8.55 -3.32 -12.73
N GLN A 42 7.90 -3.11 -13.87
CA GLN A 42 8.31 -2.07 -14.82
C GLN A 42 8.02 -0.67 -14.25
N SER A 43 6.83 -0.48 -13.71
CA SER A 43 6.39 0.75 -13.06
C SER A 43 7.18 1.04 -11.79
N SER A 44 7.52 0.02 -10.98
CA SER A 44 8.41 0.18 -9.83
C SER A 44 9.78 0.72 -10.23
N GLN A 45 10.35 0.24 -11.35
CA GLN A 45 11.61 0.78 -11.88
C GLN A 45 11.47 2.23 -12.36
N LYS A 46 10.36 2.59 -13.01
CA LYS A 46 10.07 3.97 -13.41
C LYS A 46 9.90 4.89 -12.20
N ALA A 47 9.17 4.44 -11.18
CA ALA A 47 8.96 5.15 -9.93
C ALA A 47 10.30 5.45 -9.23
N ILE A 48 11.18 4.44 -9.11
CA ILE A 48 12.54 4.60 -8.59
C ILE A 48 13.33 5.62 -9.42
N ALA A 49 13.33 5.51 -10.75
CA ALA A 49 14.07 6.42 -11.61
C ALA A 49 13.62 7.88 -11.45
N LEU A 50 12.31 8.12 -11.29
CA LEU A 50 11.79 9.46 -10.99
C LEU A 50 12.21 9.97 -9.62
N ALA A 51 12.18 9.09 -8.61
CA ALA A 51 12.55 9.42 -7.23
C ALA A 51 14.05 9.67 -7.05
N ASP A 52 14.92 8.91 -7.71
CA ASP A 52 16.38 9.08 -7.67
C ASP A 52 16.81 10.41 -8.28
N ALA A 53 16.09 10.90 -9.29
CA ALA A 53 16.40 12.15 -9.95
C ALA A 53 16.06 13.40 -9.10
N ARG A 54 15.30 13.27 -7.99
CA ARG A 54 14.66 14.41 -7.32
C ARG A 54 14.59 14.28 -5.81
N ASN A 55 14.93 15.34 -5.09
CA ASN A 55 14.99 15.30 -3.63
C ASN A 55 13.61 15.22 -2.94
N ASN A 56 12.56 15.75 -3.57
CA ASN A 56 11.19 15.77 -3.03
C ASN A 56 10.35 14.53 -3.42
N LEU A 57 10.93 13.60 -4.17
CA LEU A 57 10.24 12.38 -4.57
C LEU A 57 10.81 11.14 -3.87
N PHE A 58 9.91 10.23 -3.56
CA PHE A 58 10.15 8.90 -3.01
C PHE A 58 9.35 7.88 -3.83
N ALA A 59 9.61 6.60 -3.62
CA ALA A 59 8.95 5.53 -4.36
C ALA A 59 8.41 4.43 -3.43
N THR A 60 7.46 3.66 -3.93
CA THR A 60 7.14 2.32 -3.42
C THR A 60 7.41 1.29 -4.50
N VAL A 61 7.57 0.04 -4.09
CA VAL A 61 7.71 -1.08 -5.02
C VAL A 61 6.85 -2.26 -4.59
N GLY A 62 6.16 -2.88 -5.54
CA GLY A 62 5.29 -4.01 -5.29
C GLY A 62 4.50 -4.42 -6.53
N GLN A 63 3.65 -5.42 -6.35
CA GLN A 63 2.68 -5.86 -7.34
C GLN A 63 1.26 -5.60 -6.84
N HIS A 64 0.57 -4.70 -7.54
CA HIS A 64 -0.81 -4.33 -7.31
C HIS A 64 -1.72 -5.55 -7.56
N PRO A 65 -2.77 -5.78 -6.74
CA PRO A 65 -3.68 -6.91 -6.92
C PRO A 65 -4.35 -6.97 -8.31
N GLY A 66 -4.55 -5.83 -8.95
CA GLY A 66 -5.09 -5.75 -10.32
C GLY A 66 -4.12 -6.23 -11.42
N GLU A 67 -2.82 -6.33 -11.12
CA GLU A 67 -1.79 -6.88 -12.02
C GLU A 67 -1.55 -8.38 -11.76
N VAL A 68 -2.28 -8.98 -10.82
CA VAL A 68 -2.19 -10.40 -10.51
C VAL A 68 -3.06 -11.20 -11.46
N THR A 69 -2.50 -12.30 -11.95
CA THR A 69 -3.14 -13.28 -12.83
C THR A 69 -2.93 -14.69 -12.31
N THR A 70 -3.64 -15.68 -12.86
CA THR A 70 -3.45 -17.10 -12.51
C THR A 70 -2.04 -17.62 -12.80
N ASP A 71 -1.32 -16.99 -13.74
CA ASP A 71 0.05 -17.33 -14.11
C ASP A 71 1.11 -16.57 -13.29
N SER A 72 0.70 -15.75 -12.32
CA SER A 72 1.62 -14.95 -11.51
C SER A 72 2.54 -15.83 -10.67
N LYS A 73 3.84 -15.53 -10.72
CA LYS A 73 4.89 -16.31 -10.05
C LYS A 73 5.08 -15.85 -8.61
N ILE A 74 4.27 -16.42 -7.72
CA ILE A 74 4.22 -16.07 -6.29
C ILE A 74 5.60 -16.16 -5.62
N ASP A 75 6.36 -17.22 -5.93
CA ASP A 75 7.66 -17.48 -5.28
C ASP A 75 8.75 -16.47 -5.71
N ASP A 76 8.58 -15.83 -6.87
CA ASP A 76 9.55 -14.86 -7.39
C ASP A 76 9.37 -13.47 -6.75
N ILE A 77 8.19 -13.15 -6.18
CA ILE A 77 7.82 -11.82 -5.67
C ILE A 77 8.87 -11.25 -4.73
N SER A 78 9.25 -12.00 -3.70
CA SER A 78 10.24 -11.53 -2.73
C SER A 78 11.57 -11.24 -3.41
N SER A 79 12.04 -12.12 -4.32
CA SER A 79 13.32 -11.92 -5.02
C SER A 79 13.31 -10.75 -6.01
N ILE A 80 12.18 -10.51 -6.69
CA ILE A 80 12.01 -9.44 -7.68
C ILE A 80 12.05 -8.07 -6.99
N PHE A 81 11.28 -7.92 -5.90
CA PHE A 81 11.09 -6.62 -5.27
C PHE A 81 12.11 -6.31 -4.17
N GLU A 82 12.74 -7.31 -3.54
CA GLU A 82 13.71 -7.08 -2.46
C GLU A 82 14.86 -6.16 -2.89
N LYS A 83 15.48 -6.45 -4.04
CA LYS A 83 16.58 -5.61 -4.56
C LYS A 83 16.13 -4.18 -4.87
N LEU A 84 14.90 -4.00 -5.35
CA LEU A 84 14.36 -2.67 -5.63
C LEU A 84 14.07 -1.92 -4.33
N ALA A 85 13.54 -2.61 -3.32
CA ALA A 85 13.17 -2.05 -2.03
C ALA A 85 14.39 -1.60 -1.20
N GLU A 86 15.58 -2.14 -1.46
CA GLU A 86 16.84 -1.68 -0.86
C GLU A 86 17.26 -0.27 -1.31
N ASN A 87 16.70 0.27 -2.41
CA ASN A 87 16.97 1.63 -2.84
C ASN A 87 16.54 2.63 -1.75
N LYS A 88 17.41 3.61 -1.44
CA LYS A 88 17.19 4.63 -0.38
C LYS A 88 15.97 5.51 -0.62
N LYS A 89 15.52 5.66 -1.86
CA LYS A 89 14.31 6.39 -2.24
C LYS A 89 13.04 5.55 -2.11
N VAL A 90 13.15 4.24 -1.97
CA VAL A 90 11.99 3.37 -1.75
C VAL A 90 11.63 3.38 -0.27
N VAL A 91 10.47 3.92 0.07
CA VAL A 91 10.06 4.16 1.47
C VAL A 91 9.00 3.18 1.97
N ALA A 92 8.34 2.44 1.07
CA ALA A 92 7.32 1.45 1.41
C ALA A 92 7.31 0.28 0.42
N VAL A 93 6.73 -0.84 0.85
CA VAL A 93 6.42 -1.99 -0.01
C VAL A 93 4.95 -1.90 -0.43
N GLY A 94 4.68 -1.95 -1.73
CA GLY A 94 3.37 -1.75 -2.34
C GLY A 94 3.49 -0.94 -3.63
N GLU A 95 2.43 -0.75 -4.41
CA GLU A 95 1.04 -1.04 -4.07
C GLU A 95 0.77 -2.54 -3.96
N CYS A 96 0.20 -3.00 -2.85
CA CYS A 96 -0.09 -4.42 -2.61
C CYS A 96 -1.40 -4.58 -1.83
N GLY A 97 -2.02 -5.75 -1.84
CA GLY A 97 -3.27 -6.00 -1.12
C GLY A 97 -4.23 -6.85 -1.93
N LEU A 98 -5.53 -6.52 -1.89
CA LEU A 98 -6.60 -7.31 -2.48
C LEU A 98 -7.59 -6.41 -3.24
N ASP A 99 -7.86 -6.71 -4.51
CA ASP A 99 -8.87 -6.00 -5.31
C ASP A 99 -9.86 -7.01 -5.87
N TYR A 100 -11.04 -7.05 -5.27
CA TYR A 100 -12.14 -7.94 -5.66
C TYR A 100 -13.20 -7.21 -6.50
N PHE A 101 -13.06 -5.90 -6.73
CA PHE A 101 -14.12 -5.08 -7.32
C PHE A 101 -14.43 -5.46 -8.76
N ARG A 102 -13.40 -5.76 -9.56
CA ARG A 102 -13.54 -6.10 -10.99
C ARG A 102 -13.44 -7.61 -11.27
N MET A 103 -13.25 -8.42 -10.25
CA MET A 103 -13.10 -9.87 -10.38
C MET A 103 -14.45 -10.57 -10.54
N ASP A 104 -14.46 -11.73 -11.20
CA ASP A 104 -15.58 -12.66 -11.08
C ASP A 104 -15.67 -13.13 -9.63
N LYS A 105 -16.86 -13.00 -9.03
CA LYS A 105 -17.15 -13.40 -7.65
C LYS A 105 -16.86 -14.88 -7.37
N ASN A 106 -16.87 -15.72 -8.40
CA ASN A 106 -16.60 -17.15 -8.29
C ASN A 106 -15.14 -17.51 -8.57
N ASP A 107 -14.29 -16.54 -8.92
CA ASP A 107 -12.87 -16.77 -9.20
C ASP A 107 -12.06 -16.90 -7.90
N THR A 108 -12.27 -18.02 -7.21
CA THR A 108 -11.57 -18.34 -5.96
C THR A 108 -10.07 -18.55 -6.17
N GLU A 109 -9.66 -18.98 -7.37
CA GLU A 109 -8.25 -19.22 -7.69
C GLU A 109 -7.49 -17.89 -7.71
N LEU A 110 -7.98 -16.91 -8.46
CA LEU A 110 -7.36 -15.58 -8.50
C LEU A 110 -7.38 -14.91 -7.13
N LYS A 111 -8.47 -15.04 -6.35
CA LYS A 111 -8.51 -14.52 -4.97
C LYS A 111 -7.40 -15.11 -4.11
N ASN A 112 -7.18 -16.42 -4.19
CA ASN A 112 -6.13 -17.11 -3.43
C ASN A 112 -4.73 -16.69 -3.88
N ILE A 113 -4.51 -16.44 -5.17
CA ILE A 113 -3.23 -15.96 -5.67
C ILE A 113 -2.95 -14.54 -5.19
N GLN A 114 -3.94 -13.63 -5.24
CA GLN A 114 -3.80 -12.28 -4.67
C GLN A 114 -3.43 -12.34 -3.18
N LYS A 115 -4.10 -13.18 -2.37
CA LYS A 115 -3.79 -13.37 -0.94
C LYS A 115 -2.34 -13.82 -0.73
N ARG A 116 -1.89 -14.84 -1.47
CA ARG A 116 -0.52 -15.36 -1.35
C ARG A 116 0.54 -14.32 -1.76
N ILE A 117 0.29 -13.54 -2.81
CA ILE A 117 1.18 -12.45 -3.22
C ILE A 117 1.18 -11.33 -2.16
N PHE A 118 0.03 -11.02 -1.58
CA PHE A 118 -0.07 -10.04 -0.49
C PHE A 118 0.74 -10.48 0.73
N GLU A 119 0.63 -11.74 1.15
CA GLU A 119 1.46 -12.33 2.22
C GLU A 119 2.96 -12.19 1.92
N LYS A 120 3.40 -12.40 0.66
CA LYS A 120 4.80 -12.21 0.26
C LYS A 120 5.28 -10.76 0.38
N HIS A 121 4.41 -9.78 0.10
CA HIS A 121 4.73 -8.37 0.33
C HIS A 121 4.77 -8.02 1.81
N ILE A 122 3.90 -8.59 2.65
CA ILE A 122 3.95 -8.43 4.12
C ILE A 122 5.28 -8.97 4.67
N GLU A 123 5.67 -10.18 4.25
CA GLU A 123 6.95 -10.79 4.63
C GLU A 123 8.15 -9.91 4.21
N LEU A 124 8.11 -9.35 3.00
CA LEU A 124 9.15 -8.45 2.52
C LEU A 124 9.20 -7.14 3.32
N ALA A 125 8.04 -6.54 3.61
CA ALA A 125 7.93 -5.32 4.39
C ALA A 125 8.49 -5.50 5.81
N LEU A 126 8.15 -6.62 6.47
CA LEU A 126 8.70 -6.98 7.78
C LEU A 126 10.21 -7.21 7.71
N LYS A 127 10.69 -7.94 6.70
CA LYS A 127 12.13 -8.22 6.51
C LYS A 127 12.95 -6.93 6.36
N LEU A 128 12.41 -5.94 5.66
CA LEU A 128 13.10 -4.68 5.36
C LEU A 128 12.76 -3.54 6.32
N ASP A 129 11.96 -3.81 7.35
CA ASP A 129 11.40 -2.80 8.27
C ASP A 129 10.79 -1.60 7.52
N LYS A 130 9.96 -1.88 6.52
CA LYS A 130 9.25 -0.87 5.73
C LYS A 130 7.74 -0.92 5.99
N PRO A 131 7.05 0.22 5.96
CA PRO A 131 5.59 0.24 5.92
C PRO A 131 5.06 -0.39 4.63
N LEU A 132 3.81 -0.87 4.69
CA LEU A 132 3.04 -1.28 3.52
C LEU A 132 2.27 -0.08 2.93
N MET A 133 2.16 -0.05 1.60
CA MET A 133 1.20 0.77 0.86
C MET A 133 0.09 -0.15 0.34
N LEU A 134 -1.07 -0.12 0.98
CA LEU A 134 -2.14 -1.11 0.79
C LEU A 134 -3.23 -0.61 -0.15
N HIS A 135 -3.48 -1.38 -1.21
CA HIS A 135 -4.69 -1.30 -2.01
C HIS A 135 -5.68 -2.37 -1.56
N ILE A 136 -6.85 -1.94 -1.10
CA ILE A 136 -7.93 -2.86 -0.76
C ILE A 136 -9.22 -2.37 -1.36
N ARG A 137 -9.84 -3.18 -2.22
CA ARG A 137 -11.10 -2.85 -2.87
C ARG A 137 -12.09 -4.02 -2.79
N PRO A 138 -13.19 -3.87 -2.02
CA PRO A 138 -14.19 -4.92 -1.91
C PRO A 138 -15.09 -4.99 -3.14
N GLN A 139 -15.85 -6.07 -3.25
CA GLN A 139 -16.97 -6.11 -4.19
C GLN A 139 -18.02 -5.06 -3.85
N LYS A 140 -18.83 -4.70 -4.84
CA LYS A 140 -19.89 -3.71 -4.63
C LYS A 140 -20.88 -4.21 -3.56
N GLY A 141 -21.02 -3.44 -2.47
CA GLY A 141 -21.95 -3.74 -1.38
C GLY A 141 -21.44 -4.77 -0.36
N THR A 142 -20.14 -5.08 -0.37
CA THR A 142 -19.48 -5.97 0.60
C THR A 142 -18.30 -5.26 1.27
N MET A 143 -17.68 -5.94 2.24
CA MET A 143 -16.36 -5.60 2.80
C MET A 143 -15.41 -6.81 2.71
N ASP A 144 -15.65 -7.70 1.74
CA ASP A 144 -14.98 -9.01 1.64
C ASP A 144 -13.45 -8.90 1.46
N ALA A 145 -12.98 -8.02 0.59
CA ALA A 145 -11.53 -7.77 0.45
C ALA A 145 -10.91 -7.20 1.73
N TYR A 146 -11.64 -6.35 2.46
CA TYR A 146 -11.16 -5.81 3.74
C TYR A 146 -11.10 -6.88 4.83
N HIS A 147 -12.13 -7.72 4.94
CA HIS A 147 -12.13 -8.80 5.93
C HIS A 147 -11.00 -9.79 5.68
N ASP A 148 -10.78 -10.18 4.43
CA ASP A 148 -9.68 -11.06 4.03
C ASP A 148 -8.32 -10.42 4.29
N ALA A 149 -8.14 -9.14 3.92
CA ALA A 149 -6.89 -8.43 4.16
C ALA A 149 -6.59 -8.28 5.65
N LEU A 150 -7.60 -7.92 6.46
CA LEU A 150 -7.46 -7.76 7.90
C LEU A 150 -7.17 -9.08 8.60
N GLU A 151 -7.80 -10.19 8.20
CA GLU A 151 -7.49 -11.52 8.74
C GLU A 151 -6.00 -11.86 8.50
N ILE A 152 -5.50 -11.61 7.28
CA ILE A 152 -4.08 -11.80 6.97
C ILE A 152 -3.22 -10.87 7.84
N LEU A 153 -3.51 -9.57 7.87
CA LEU A 153 -2.72 -8.59 8.62
C LEU A 153 -2.70 -8.88 10.13
N GLU A 154 -3.83 -9.28 10.72
CA GLU A 154 -3.96 -9.64 12.13
C GLU A 154 -3.13 -10.90 12.46
N ASN A 155 -3.08 -11.87 11.55
CA ASN A 155 -2.24 -13.07 11.69
C ASN A 155 -0.74 -12.75 11.72
N TYR A 156 -0.31 -11.70 11.00
CA TYR A 156 1.09 -11.23 10.99
C TYR A 156 1.39 -10.19 12.09
N GLY A 157 0.42 -9.36 12.48
CA GLY A 157 0.58 -8.29 13.48
C GLY A 157 0.38 -8.73 14.93
N GLY A 158 -0.06 -9.97 15.16
CA GLY A 158 -0.53 -10.46 16.47
C GLY A 158 0.57 -10.82 17.48
N ASN A 159 0.69 -10.00 18.52
CA ASN A 159 1.24 -10.37 19.83
C ASN A 159 0.33 -11.33 20.63
N ASN A 160 -0.83 -11.72 20.09
CA ASN A 160 -1.74 -12.71 20.69
C ASN A 160 -2.36 -13.56 19.56
N TYR A 161 -2.37 -14.88 19.76
CA TYR A 161 -2.90 -15.94 18.91
C TYR A 161 -2.10 -16.30 17.65
N GLY A 162 -1.35 -17.41 17.76
CA GLY A 162 -1.21 -18.36 16.65
C GLY A 162 -0.38 -17.99 15.42
N GLY A 163 0.20 -16.79 15.34
CA GLY A 163 1.01 -16.36 14.18
C GLY A 163 2.06 -17.39 13.74
N ASN A 164 2.22 -17.51 12.42
CA ASN A 164 3.07 -18.48 11.73
C ASN A 164 4.47 -18.53 12.36
N ALA A 165 5.05 -19.73 12.51
CA ALA A 165 6.31 -19.93 13.23
C ALA A 165 7.47 -19.08 12.68
N SER A 166 7.44 -18.78 11.37
CA SER A 166 8.38 -17.89 10.68
C SER A 166 8.33 -16.43 11.15
N VAL A 167 7.14 -15.90 11.45
CA VAL A 167 6.97 -14.52 11.96
C VAL A 167 7.49 -14.40 13.39
N ARG A 168 7.33 -15.46 14.20
CA ARG A 168 7.87 -15.53 15.56
C ARG A 168 9.40 -15.58 15.60
N GLU A 169 10.06 -16.15 14.60
CA GLU A 169 11.53 -16.19 14.51
C GLU A 169 12.11 -14.81 14.15
N LEU A 170 11.45 -14.03 13.29
CA LEU A 170 11.83 -12.64 12.99
C LEU A 170 11.75 -11.71 14.22
N HIS A 171 10.96 -12.07 15.24
CA HIS A 171 10.80 -11.28 16.47
C HIS A 171 11.69 -11.73 17.64
N ARG A 172 12.56 -12.74 17.45
CA ARG A 172 13.48 -13.21 18.51
C ARG A 172 14.84 -12.53 18.43
N GLY A 173 14.88 -11.27 18.86
CA GLY A 173 16.14 -10.55 19.13
C GLY A 173 16.16 -9.19 18.46
N GLU A 174 16.29 -8.13 19.28
CA GLU A 174 16.20 -6.71 18.90
C GLU A 174 14.77 -6.22 18.62
N ALA A 175 14.55 -4.92 18.78
CA ALA A 175 13.23 -4.27 18.89
C ALA A 175 12.22 -4.86 17.88
N SER A 176 11.10 -5.39 18.36
CA SER A 176 10.10 -6.07 17.54
C SER A 176 9.70 -5.20 16.35
N VAL A 177 10.12 -5.56 15.13
CA VAL A 177 9.69 -4.89 13.89
C VAL A 177 8.17 -4.95 13.84
N LYS A 178 7.53 -3.79 13.93
CA LYS A 178 6.07 -3.70 13.96
C LYS A 178 5.53 -3.55 12.54
N LEU A 179 4.62 -4.45 12.18
CA LEU A 179 3.82 -4.31 10.96
C LEU A 179 3.07 -2.98 11.01
N ARG A 180 3.21 -2.18 9.95
CA ARG A 180 2.61 -0.85 9.81
C ARG A 180 2.41 -0.53 8.34
N GLY A 181 1.57 0.44 8.05
CA GLY A 181 1.34 0.87 6.68
C GLY A 181 0.22 1.89 6.57
N ASN A 182 -0.16 2.17 5.33
CA ASN A 182 -1.29 2.99 4.98
C ASN A 182 -2.26 2.19 4.10
N ALA A 183 -3.55 2.23 4.43
CA ALA A 183 -4.62 1.79 3.53
C ALA A 183 -5.05 2.96 2.66
N HIS A 184 -4.52 3.01 1.44
CA HIS A 184 -4.70 4.13 0.56
C HIS A 184 -6.11 4.10 -0.06
N PHE A 185 -6.63 5.28 -0.37
CA PHE A 185 -8.00 5.49 -0.85
C PHE A 185 -9.03 4.62 -0.10
N PHE A 186 -9.07 4.82 1.22
CA PHE A 186 -9.87 4.02 2.14
C PHE A 186 -11.38 4.16 1.86
N VAL A 187 -12.06 3.02 1.72
CA VAL A 187 -13.52 2.94 1.53
C VAL A 187 -14.18 1.91 2.44
N GLY A 188 -13.48 1.49 3.49
CA GLY A 188 -14.02 0.60 4.51
C GLY A 188 -15.07 1.29 5.37
N ASP A 189 -15.87 0.49 6.06
CA ASP A 189 -16.80 0.98 7.06
C ASP A 189 -16.11 1.21 8.42
N LEU A 190 -16.91 1.56 9.44
CA LEU A 190 -16.39 1.85 10.77
C LEU A 190 -15.76 0.62 11.44
N ASP A 191 -16.26 -0.59 11.20
CA ASP A 191 -15.66 -1.82 11.76
C ASP A 191 -14.27 -2.04 11.16
N VAL A 192 -14.17 -1.96 9.84
CA VAL A 192 -12.89 -2.05 9.12
C VAL A 192 -11.91 -0.99 9.61
N LEU A 193 -12.36 0.26 9.79
CA LEU A 193 -11.54 1.34 10.31
C LEU A 193 -10.96 0.99 11.68
N GLN A 194 -11.79 0.59 12.65
CA GLN A 194 -11.34 0.28 14.00
C GLN A 194 -10.30 -0.85 14.02
N ARG A 195 -10.46 -1.85 13.16
CA ARG A 195 -9.49 -2.96 13.03
C ARG A 195 -8.14 -2.49 12.48
N PHE A 196 -8.10 -1.63 11.46
CA PHE A 196 -6.84 -1.03 10.99
C PHE A 196 -6.16 -0.19 12.07
N LEU A 197 -6.93 0.63 12.79
CA LEU A 197 -6.41 1.47 13.88
C LEU A 197 -5.82 0.61 15.01
N ALA A 198 -6.45 -0.51 15.35
CA ALA A 198 -5.94 -1.45 16.35
C ALA A 198 -4.59 -2.08 15.95
N LEU A 199 -4.35 -2.29 14.65
CA LEU A 199 -3.07 -2.75 14.12
C LEU A 199 -2.01 -1.61 14.04
N GLY A 200 -2.43 -0.35 14.18
CA GLY A 200 -1.57 0.82 14.04
C GLY A 200 -1.31 1.21 12.58
N PHE A 201 -2.22 0.88 11.68
CA PHE A 201 -2.21 1.37 10.31
C PHE A 201 -2.82 2.77 10.24
N THR A 202 -2.38 3.52 9.24
CA THR A 202 -2.99 4.79 8.83
C THR A 202 -3.93 4.54 7.66
N ILE A 203 -4.81 5.49 7.41
CA ILE A 203 -5.69 5.51 6.24
C ILE A 203 -5.46 6.80 5.46
N SER A 204 -5.86 6.83 4.19
CA SER A 204 -5.90 8.07 3.43
C SER A 204 -7.13 8.14 2.54
N PHE A 205 -7.41 9.36 2.10
CA PHE A 205 -8.49 9.65 1.19
C PHE A 205 -8.01 10.57 0.08
N THR A 206 -8.42 10.26 -1.15
CA THR A 206 -8.20 11.11 -2.32
C THR A 206 -9.15 12.30 -2.32
N GLY A 207 -9.02 13.17 -3.33
CA GLY A 207 -9.94 14.28 -3.60
C GLY A 207 -11.43 13.92 -3.72
N VAL A 208 -11.79 12.63 -3.76
CA VAL A 208 -13.18 12.14 -3.73
C VAL A 208 -13.97 12.64 -2.51
N ILE A 209 -13.31 12.86 -1.36
CA ILE A 209 -13.98 13.40 -0.15
C ILE A 209 -14.52 14.82 -0.34
N THR A 210 -14.10 15.54 -1.39
CA THR A 210 -14.60 16.89 -1.68
C THR A 210 -16.00 16.90 -2.29
N PHE A 211 -16.53 15.76 -2.74
CA PHE A 211 -17.85 15.66 -3.37
C PHE A 211 -18.66 14.41 -2.99
N ALA A 212 -18.05 13.39 -2.38
CA ALA A 212 -18.73 12.15 -1.99
C ALA A 212 -18.93 12.07 -0.47
N HIS A 213 -20.13 12.46 -0.01
CA HIS A 213 -20.48 12.52 1.42
C HIS A 213 -20.60 11.18 2.14
N GLN A 214 -20.50 10.05 1.42
CA GLN A 214 -20.51 8.72 2.02
C GLN A 214 -19.28 8.44 2.91
N TYR A 215 -18.22 9.25 2.79
CA TYR A 215 -16.99 9.11 3.58
C TYR A 215 -16.98 10.01 4.82
N ASP A 216 -17.90 10.98 4.92
CA ASP A 216 -17.88 12.03 5.95
C ASP A 216 -17.85 11.44 7.37
N GLU A 217 -18.67 10.40 7.63
CA GLU A 217 -18.70 9.74 8.93
C GLU A 217 -17.34 9.09 9.26
N ILE A 218 -16.73 8.38 8.31
CA ILE A 218 -15.44 7.72 8.52
C ILE A 218 -14.33 8.75 8.74
N VAL A 219 -14.32 9.83 7.97
CA VAL A 219 -13.35 10.93 8.11
C VAL A 219 -13.42 11.56 9.50
N VAL A 220 -14.63 11.78 10.03
CA VAL A 220 -14.84 12.35 11.37
C VAL A 220 -14.41 11.39 12.49
N GLN A 221 -14.58 10.08 12.28
CA GLN A 221 -14.26 9.07 13.30
C GLN A 221 -12.78 8.68 13.33
N ALA A 222 -12.04 8.89 12.24
CA ALA A 222 -10.62 8.58 12.17
C ALA A 222 -9.80 9.58 13.02
N PRO A 223 -8.90 9.11 13.90
CA PRO A 223 -8.13 10.01 14.76
C PRO A 223 -7.22 10.95 13.99
N ASP A 224 -7.12 12.20 14.47
CA ASP A 224 -6.14 13.17 14.00
C ASP A 224 -4.72 12.57 14.06
N GLY A 225 -3.98 12.68 12.95
CA GLY A 225 -2.64 12.11 12.81
C GLY A 225 -2.57 10.66 12.30
N LEU A 226 -3.71 10.00 12.08
CA LEU A 226 -3.79 8.69 11.43
C LEU A 226 -4.42 8.74 10.03
N ILE A 227 -4.76 9.94 9.56
CA ILE A 227 -5.19 10.23 8.20
C ILE A 227 -4.03 10.89 7.44
N HIS A 228 -3.67 10.34 6.29
CA HIS A 228 -2.71 10.95 5.35
C HIS A 228 -3.43 11.51 4.12
N ALA A 229 -2.78 12.43 3.40
CA ALA A 229 -3.30 13.07 2.20
C ALA A 229 -2.77 12.44 0.92
N GLU A 230 -3.66 12.29 -0.07
CA GLU A 230 -3.40 11.87 -1.47
C GLU A 230 -4.07 12.86 -2.42
#